data_AF-A0A815MHD6-F1
#
_entry.id   AF-A0A815MHD6-F1
#
_cell.length_a   1.000
_cell.length_b   1.000
_cell.length_c   1.000
_cell.angle_alpha   90.00
_cell.angle_beta   90.00
_cell.angle_gamma   90.00
#
_symmetry.space_group_name_H-M   'P 1'
#
loop_
_entity.id
_entity.type
_entity.pdbx_description
1 polymer ?
#
loop_
_entity_poly.entity_id
_entity_poly.type
_entity_poly.pdbx_seq_one_letter_code
_entity_poly.pdbx_strand_id
1 'polypeptide(L)'
;MSMVGLTLLGKLNRILCAAKHADPQIPFGGINVIFFGDYLQYRPKFNKLPSEKEIQQRVERSLILQMNCVVKLTQQMRTEDIPYLQLLERLRQGQCSYEDYELLFKRVVEQSSVSLHEPPWNQAET
;
A
#
# COMPACT_ATOMS: atom_id res chain seq x y z
N MET A 1 -4.44 3.99 -2.03
CA MET A 1 -4.18 3.89 -3.48
C MET A 1 -3.38 2.68 -3.88
N SER A 2 -2.37 2.25 -3.13
CA SER A 2 -1.46 1.19 -3.58
C SER A 2 -2.11 -0.16 -3.90
N MET A 3 -3.24 -0.48 -3.26
CA MET A 3 -4.04 -1.69 -3.55
C MET A 3 -5.18 -1.47 -4.56
N VAL A 4 -5.38 -0.25 -5.07
CA VAL A 4 -6.43 0.09 -6.05
C VAL A 4 -5.85 -0.08 -7.45
N GLY A 5 -6.37 -1.04 -8.20
CA GLY A 5 -5.97 -1.26 -9.59
C GLY A 5 -6.52 -0.18 -10.54
N LEU A 6 -5.86 0.00 -11.68
CA LEU A 6 -6.24 0.95 -12.72
C LEU A 6 -7.69 0.77 -13.18
N THR A 7 -8.12 -0.48 -13.38
CA THR A 7 -9.51 -0.79 -13.79
C THR A 7 -10.55 -0.26 -12.81
N LEU A 8 -10.28 -0.35 -11.50
CA LEU A 8 -11.19 0.16 -10.48
C LEU A 8 -11.21 1.71 -10.50
N LEU A 9 -10.05 2.32 -10.67
CA LEU A 9 -9.92 3.77 -10.79
C LEU A 9 -10.64 4.32 -12.03
N GLY A 10 -10.48 3.66 -13.17
CA GLY A 10 -11.16 4.00 -14.43
C GLY A 10 -12.68 3.87 -14.32
N LYS A 11 -13.18 2.80 -13.67
CA LYS A 11 -14.61 2.64 -13.38
C LYS A 11 -15.14 3.76 -12.49
N LEU A 12 -14.41 4.09 -11.41
CA LEU A 12 -14.79 5.18 -10.51
C LEU A 12 -14.90 6.51 -11.27
N ASN A 13 -13.90 6.84 -12.08
CA ASN A 13 -13.90 8.03 -12.93
C ASN A 13 -15.15 8.08 -13.84
N ARG A 14 -15.43 6.99 -14.56
CA ARG A 14 -16.60 6.90 -15.45
C ARG A 14 -17.92 7.11 -14.71
N ILE A 15 -18.09 6.50 -13.53
CA ILE A 15 -19.30 6.65 -12.72
C ILE A 15 -19.48 8.10 -12.27
N LEU A 16 -18.41 8.75 -11.80
CA LEU A 16 -18.47 10.13 -11.33
C LEU A 16 -18.75 11.12 -12.46
N CYS A 17 -18.08 10.97 -13.61
CA CYS A 17 -18.35 11.80 -14.80
C CYS A 17 -19.82 11.65 -15.24
N ALA A 18 -20.34 10.42 -15.30
CA ALA A 18 -21.74 10.17 -15.66
C ALA A 18 -22.72 10.79 -14.67
N ALA A 19 -22.51 10.57 -13.36
CA ALA A 19 -23.36 11.13 -12.32
C ALA A 19 -23.38 12.67 -12.30
N LYS A 20 -22.24 13.29 -12.62
CA LYS A 20 -22.10 14.76 -12.70
C LYS A 20 -22.51 15.36 -14.04
N HIS A 21 -22.87 14.53 -15.03
CA HIS A 21 -23.04 14.97 -16.43
C HIS A 21 -21.84 15.79 -16.93
N ALA A 22 -20.64 15.41 -16.48
CA ALA A 22 -19.40 16.13 -16.78
C ALA A 22 -18.76 15.59 -18.06
N ASP A 23 -17.98 16.44 -18.73
CA ASP A 23 -17.15 16.04 -19.86
C ASP A 23 -16.22 14.88 -19.44
N PRO A 24 -16.14 13.77 -20.20
CA PRO A 24 -15.21 12.68 -19.96
C PRO A 24 -13.72 13.08 -19.87
N GLN A 25 -13.33 14.24 -20.40
CA GLN A 25 -11.99 14.79 -20.29
C GLN A 25 -11.69 15.39 -18.92
N ILE A 26 -12.72 15.72 -18.13
CA ILE A 26 -12.56 16.25 -16.77
C ILE A 26 -12.41 15.08 -15.80
N PRO A 27 -11.23 14.89 -15.16
CA PRO A 27 -11.01 13.79 -14.25
C PRO A 27 -12.00 13.82 -13.09
N PHE A 28 -12.56 12.66 -12.76
CA PHE A 28 -13.52 12.41 -11.69
C PHE A 28 -14.74 13.36 -11.73
N GLY A 29 -15.10 13.86 -12.91
CA GLY A 29 -16.22 14.80 -13.08
C GLY A 29 -16.02 16.14 -12.34
N GLY A 30 -14.76 16.55 -12.13
CA GLY A 30 -14.41 17.82 -11.47
C GLY A 30 -14.42 17.75 -9.94
N ILE A 31 -14.54 16.55 -9.37
CA ILE A 31 -14.48 16.36 -7.93
C ILE A 31 -13.02 16.40 -7.47
N ASN A 32 -12.76 17.11 -6.38
CA ASN A 32 -11.46 17.06 -5.70
C ASN A 32 -11.27 15.67 -5.08
N VAL A 33 -10.28 14.93 -5.57
CA VAL A 33 -9.96 13.59 -5.06
C VAL A 33 -8.61 13.62 -4.36
N ILE A 34 -8.59 13.17 -3.10
CA ILE A 34 -7.38 13.03 -2.31
C ILE A 34 -7.08 11.56 -2.13
N PHE A 35 -5.85 11.19 -2.45
CA PHE A 35 -5.39 9.81 -2.43
C PHE A 35 -4.33 9.61 -1.36
N PHE A 36 -4.54 8.62 -0.48
CA PHE A 36 -3.54 8.19 0.49
C PHE A 36 -3.09 6.76 0.17
N GLY A 37 -1.81 6.48 0.37
CA GLY A 37 -1.30 5.12 0.26
C GLY A 37 0.20 5.05 0.09
N ASP A 38 0.68 3.80 0.05
CA ASP A 38 2.08 3.49 -0.04
C ASP A 38 2.31 2.34 -1.03
N TYR A 39 2.86 2.67 -2.20
CA TYR A 39 3.07 1.74 -3.31
C TYR A 39 4.11 0.66 -3.04
N LEU A 40 4.95 0.83 -2.01
CA LEU A 40 5.96 -0.16 -1.62
C LEU A 40 5.45 -1.16 -0.59
N GLN A 41 4.30 -0.90 0.06
CA GLN A 41 3.73 -1.82 1.06
C GLN A 41 2.95 -2.95 0.39
N TYR A 42 1.93 -2.61 -0.40
CA TYR A 42 1.03 -3.59 -1.00
C TYR A 42 0.71 -3.21 -2.44
N ARG A 43 0.74 -4.20 -3.33
CA ARG A 43 0.30 -4.03 -4.72
C ARG A 43 -1.17 -4.46 -4.85
N PRO A 44 -1.90 -3.99 -5.88
CA PRO A 44 -3.24 -4.48 -6.15
C PRO A 44 -3.19 -6.00 -6.39
N LYS A 45 -4.14 -6.73 -5.81
CA LYS A 45 -4.26 -8.16 -6.06
C LYS A 45 -4.95 -8.37 -7.41
N PHE A 46 -4.34 -9.18 -8.27
CA PHE A 46 -4.93 -9.56 -9.55
C PHE A 46 -5.39 -11.02 -9.48
N ASN A 47 -6.64 -11.28 -9.88
CA ASN A 47 -7.19 -12.65 -9.93
C ASN A 47 -6.60 -13.49 -11.08
N LYS A 48 -6.04 -12.83 -12.09
CA LYS A 48 -5.32 -13.40 -13.23
C LYS A 48 -4.13 -12.48 -13.53
N LEU A 49 -3.02 -13.01 -14.06
CA LEU A 49 -1.96 -12.13 -14.54
C LEU A 49 -2.55 -11.19 -15.60
N PRO A 50 -2.37 -9.87 -15.45
CA PRO A 50 -2.85 -8.93 -16.44
C PRO A 50 -2.15 -9.20 -17.77
N SER A 51 -2.94 -9.33 -18.83
CA SER A 51 -2.43 -9.40 -20.20
C SER A 51 -1.69 -8.11 -20.56
N GLU A 52 -0.78 -8.15 -21.53
CA GLU A 52 -0.08 -6.96 -22.04
C GLU A 52 -1.04 -5.82 -22.44
N LYS A 53 -2.23 -6.17 -22.96
CA LYS A 53 -3.29 -5.20 -23.30
C LYS A 53 -3.88 -4.50 -22.08
N GLU A 54 -4.02 -5.20 -20.95
CA GLU A 54 -4.48 -4.62 -19.68
C GLU A 54 -3.39 -3.74 -19.05
N ILE A 55 -2.12 -4.13 -19.19
CA ILE A 55 -0.98 -3.29 -18.80
C ILE A 55 -0.98 -1.96 -19.60
N GLN A 56 -1.42 -2.00 -20.87
CA GLN A 56 -1.52 -0.86 -21.78
C GLN A 56 -2.83 -0.06 -21.69
N GLN A 57 -3.56 -0.10 -20.57
CA GLN A 57 -4.69 0.81 -20.31
C GLN A 57 -4.24 2.28 -20.22
N ARG A 58 -4.07 2.91 -21.40
CA ARG A 58 -3.60 4.31 -21.55
C ARG A 58 -4.52 5.31 -20.85
N VAL A 59 -5.83 5.09 -20.89
CA VAL A 59 -6.85 5.97 -20.29
C VAL A 59 -6.81 5.94 -18.76
N GLU A 60 -6.46 4.80 -18.17
CA GLU A 60 -6.45 4.69 -16.70
C GLU A 60 -5.10 5.12 -16.13
N ARG A 61 -4.02 4.93 -16.88
CA ARG A 61 -2.72 5.56 -16.60
C ARG A 61 -2.81 7.08 -16.70
N SER A 62 -3.55 7.63 -17.66
CA SER A 62 -3.68 9.09 -17.78
C SER A 62 -4.35 9.72 -16.56
N LEU A 63 -5.26 9.03 -15.86
CA LEU A 63 -5.86 9.53 -14.62
C LEU A 63 -4.82 9.74 -13.52
N ILE A 64 -3.83 8.84 -13.40
CA ILE A 64 -2.73 9.01 -12.44
C ILE A 64 -1.82 10.17 -12.88
N LEU A 65 -1.54 10.31 -14.18
CA LEU A 65 -0.72 11.40 -14.71
C LEU A 65 -1.39 12.78 -14.60
N GLN A 66 -2.71 12.82 -14.45
CA GLN A 66 -3.49 14.03 -14.23
C GLN A 66 -3.54 14.48 -12.75
N MET A 67 -2.89 13.75 -11.84
CA MET A 67 -2.71 14.19 -10.45
C MET A 67 -1.85 15.47 -10.44
N ASN A 68 -2.40 16.55 -9.87
CA ASN A 68 -1.75 17.86 -9.87
C ASN A 68 -0.82 18.09 -8.67
N CYS A 69 -0.89 17.24 -7.64
CA CYS A 69 -0.12 17.39 -6.42
C CYS A 69 0.22 16.03 -5.82
N VAL A 70 1.48 15.86 -5.41
CA VAL A 70 1.96 14.69 -4.69
C VAL A 70 2.73 15.17 -3.46
N VAL A 71 2.30 14.75 -2.28
CA VAL A 71 2.98 15.05 -1.01
C VAL A 71 3.57 13.76 -0.46
N LYS A 72 4.88 13.77 -0.18
CA LYS A 72 5.58 12.66 0.48
C LYS A 72 5.80 12.99 1.95
N LEU A 73 5.21 12.20 2.85
CA LEU A 73 5.53 12.25 4.27
C LEU A 73 6.86 11.54 4.51
N THR A 74 7.80 12.20 5.21
CA THR A 74 9.16 11.70 5.43
C THR A 74 9.44 11.29 6.87
N GLN A 75 8.69 11.83 7.83
CA GLN A 75 8.87 11.51 9.24
C GLN A 75 8.08 10.26 9.63
N GLN A 76 8.77 9.24 10.18
CA GLN A 76 8.14 8.08 10.78
C GLN A 76 7.71 8.40 12.21
N MET A 77 6.43 8.23 12.51
CA MET A 77 5.83 8.52 13.82
C MET A 77 5.43 7.26 14.60
N ARG A 78 5.62 6.06 14.01
CA ARG A 78 5.10 4.80 14.57
C ARG A 78 5.98 4.21 15.67
N THR A 79 7.29 4.41 15.58
CA THR A 79 8.26 3.78 16.49
C THR A 79 9.39 4.76 16.78
N GLU A 80 9.88 4.72 18.03
CA GLU A 80 11.01 5.51 18.49
C GLU A 80 12.31 4.67 18.53
N ASP A 81 12.22 3.36 18.25
CA ASP A 81 13.36 2.45 18.15
C ASP A 81 14.16 2.77 16.88
N ILE A 82 15.23 3.54 17.05
CA ILE A 82 16.11 4.00 15.96
C ILE A 82 16.71 2.84 15.16
N PRO A 83 17.32 1.80 15.78
CA PRO A 83 17.79 0.62 15.06
C PRO A 83 16.70 -0.04 14.19
N TYR A 84 15.50 -0.21 14.73
CA TYR A 84 14.41 -0.82 13.99
C TYR A 84 13.88 0.07 12.86
N LEU A 85 13.80 1.37 13.08
CA LEU A 85 13.40 2.34 12.05
C LEU A 85 14.37 2.31 10.86
N GLN A 86 15.67 2.32 11.12
CA GLN A 86 16.70 2.23 10.07
C GLN A 86 16.60 0.92 9.29
N LEU A 87 16.32 -0.20 9.98
CA LEU A 87 16.05 -1.48 9.34
C LEU A 87 14.85 -1.39 8.40
N LEU A 88 13.72 -0.83 8.84
CA LEU A 88 12.50 -0.71 8.03
C LEU A 88 12.71 0.18 6.79
N GLU A 89 13.52 1.23 6.91
CA GLU A 89 13.90 2.08 5.77
C GLU A 89 14.72 1.33 4.74
N ARG A 90 15.71 0.54 5.16
CA ARG A 90 16.49 -0.33 4.25
C ARG A 90 15.61 -1.41 3.62
N LEU A 91 14.75 -2.05 4.40
CA LEU A 91 13.79 -3.06 3.91
C LEU A 91 12.90 -2.49 2.81
N ARG A 92 12.40 -1.28 3.01
CA ARG A 92 11.58 -0.57 2.03
C ARG A 92 12.30 -0.33 0.70
N GLN A 93 13.61 -0.13 0.72
CA GLN A 93 14.44 0.05 -0.48
C GLN A 93 15.00 -1.27 -1.05
N GLY A 94 14.79 -2.41 -0.38
CA GLY A 94 15.41 -3.67 -0.74
C GLY A 94 16.93 -3.71 -0.47
N GLN A 95 17.39 -2.96 0.52
CA GLN A 95 18.82 -2.78 0.87
C GLN A 95 19.17 -3.37 2.26
N CYS A 96 18.49 -4.46 2.65
CA CYS A 96 18.75 -5.11 3.93
C CYS A 96 20.17 -5.68 4.01
N SER A 97 20.76 -5.56 5.18
CA SER A 97 22.06 -6.11 5.57
C SER A 97 21.91 -7.42 6.35
N TYR A 98 23.02 -8.09 6.64
CA TYR A 98 23.02 -9.27 7.50
C TYR A 98 22.66 -8.89 8.95
N GLU A 99 23.09 -7.72 9.41
CA GLU A 99 22.76 -7.16 10.72
C GLU A 99 21.26 -6.91 10.87
N ASP A 100 20.57 -6.53 9.78
CA ASP A 100 19.11 -6.40 9.78
C ASP A 100 18.42 -7.75 9.97
N TYR A 101 18.95 -8.81 9.33
CA TYR A 101 18.46 -10.16 9.52
C TYR A 101 18.63 -10.61 10.98
N GLU A 102 19.82 -10.44 11.56
CA GLU A 102 20.08 -10.77 12.96
C GLU A 102 19.18 -9.99 13.92
N LEU A 103 18.91 -8.70 13.64
CA LEU A 103 17.99 -7.89 14.43
C LEU A 103 16.55 -8.43 14.40
N LEU A 104 16.09 -8.90 13.24
CA LEU A 104 14.77 -9.54 13.12
C LEU A 104 14.76 -10.92 13.78
N PHE A 105 15.86 -11.68 13.68
CA PHE A 105 15.96 -13.02 14.25
C PHE A 105 15.78 -13.02 15.76
N LYS A 106 16.26 -11.97 16.46
CA LYS A 106 16.01 -11.78 17.90
C LYS A 106 14.53 -11.68 18.30
N ARG A 107 13.64 -11.42 17.34
CA ARG A 107 12.17 -11.36 17.57
C ARG A 107 11.48 -12.67 17.28
N VAL A 108 12.20 -13.66 16.76
CA VAL A 108 11.72 -15.03 16.71
C VAL A 108 11.76 -15.54 18.14
N VAL A 109 10.58 -15.75 18.70
CA VAL A 109 10.44 -16.50 19.94
C VAL A 109 10.82 -17.94 19.55
N GLU A 110 12.03 -18.36 19.89
CA GLU A 110 12.35 -19.80 19.96
C GLU A 110 11.27 -20.47 20.80
N GLN A 111 11.01 -21.78 20.62
CA GLN A 111 10.07 -22.55 21.43
C GLN A 111 10.44 -22.46 22.92
N SER A 112 10.11 -21.34 23.54
CA SER A 112 10.09 -21.14 24.97
C SER A 112 8.99 -22.03 25.48
N SER A 113 9.21 -22.62 26.64
CA SER A 113 8.26 -23.42 27.43
C SER A 113 6.91 -22.75 27.73
N VAL A 114 6.62 -21.60 27.13
CA VAL A 114 5.36 -20.86 27.21
C VAL A 114 4.39 -21.49 26.22
N SER A 115 3.50 -22.33 26.74
CA SER A 115 2.39 -22.87 25.97
C SER A 115 1.46 -21.73 25.57
N LEU A 116 1.29 -21.50 24.26
CA LEU A 116 0.28 -20.57 23.74
C LEU A 116 -1.16 -21.00 24.06
N HIS A 117 -1.35 -22.23 24.54
CA HIS A 117 -2.63 -22.75 25.02
C HIS A 117 -2.91 -22.43 26.50
N GLU A 118 -1.96 -21.85 27.22
CA GLU A 118 -2.10 -21.47 28.63
C GLU A 118 -2.42 -19.97 28.79
N PRO A 119 -3.14 -19.57 29.85
CA PRO A 119 -3.37 -18.16 30.17
C PRO A 119 -2.03 -17.41 30.38
N PRO A 120 -1.93 -16.13 29.98
CA PRO A 120 -3.01 -15.27 29.47
C PRO A 120 -3.21 -15.35 27.93
N TRP A 121 -2.42 -16.15 27.21
CA TRP A 121 -2.40 -16.14 25.75
C TRP A 121 -3.67 -16.72 25.11
N ASN A 122 -4.32 -17.68 25.78
CA ASN A 122 -5.60 -18.25 25.36
C ASN A 122 -6.83 -17.37 25.67
N GLN A 123 -6.66 -16.22 26.33
CA GLN A 123 -7.75 -15.29 26.67
C GLN A 123 -7.84 -14.09 25.71
N ALA A 124 -6.91 -13.96 24.75
CA ALA A 124 -6.89 -12.85 23.79
C ALA A 124 -7.94 -12.96 22.66
N GLU A 125 -8.65 -14.09 22.57
CA GLU A 125 -9.66 -14.36 21.53
C GLU A 125 -11.12 -14.24 22.00
N THR A 126 -11.38 -13.73 23.21
CA THR A 126 -12.74 -13.44 23.69
C THR A 126 -13.13 -11.97 23.57
#